data_AF-A0A939FSS9-F1
#
_entry.id   AF-A0A939FSS9-F1
#
_cell.length_a   1.000
_cell.length_b   1.000
_cell.length_c   1.000
_cell.angle_alpha   90.00
_cell.angle_beta   90.00
_cell.angle_gamma   90.00
#
_symmetry.space_group_name_H-M   'P 1'
#
loop_
_entity.id
_entity.type
_entity.pdbx_description
1 polymer ?
#
loop_
_entity_poly.entity_id
_entity_poly.type
_entity_poly.pdbx_seq_one_letter_code
_entity_poly.pdbx_strand_id
1 'polypeptide(L)' 'MTGAEARVAALAARGHPNRAIAAGLSVTPRTVELHLTRAYRKLGIHGRPELAEALERLGKDTP' A
#
# COMPACT_ATOMS: atom_id res chain seq x y z
N MET A 1 -8.26 -2.51 -6.26
CA MET A 1 -7.79 -1.57 -5.23
C MET A 1 -8.30 -0.21 -5.63
N THR A 2 -8.72 0.63 -4.67
CA THR A 2 -9.01 2.04 -4.96
C THR A 2 -7.70 2.80 -5.13
N GLY A 3 -7.75 3.99 -5.76
CA GLY A 3 -6.54 4.81 -5.96
C GLY A 3 -5.82 5.16 -4.64
N ALA A 4 -6.58 5.30 -3.54
CA ALA A 4 -6.00 5.53 -2.21
C ALA A 4 -5.26 4.30 -1.68
N GLU A 5 -5.83 3.09 -1.83
CA GLU A 5 -5.18 1.84 -1.43
C GLU A 5 -3.88 1.60 -2.18
N ALA A 6 -3.87 1.84 -3.50
CA ALA A 6 -2.67 1.72 -4.34
C ALA A 6 -1.58 2.72 -3.93
N ARG A 7 -1.95 3.98 -3.68
CA ARG A 7 -0.99 5.03 -3.23
C ARG A 7 -0.39 4.69 -1.86
N VAL A 8 -1.22 4.28 -0.91
CA VAL A 8 -0.77 3.83 0.42
C VAL A 8 0.18 2.64 0.28
N ALA A 9 -0.19 1.63 -0.51
CA ALA A 9 0.62 0.45 -0.74
C ALA A 9 1.98 0.81 -1.36
N ALA A 10 2.01 1.67 -2.37
CA ALA A 10 3.24 2.09 -3.04
C ALA A 10 4.19 2.85 -2.11
N LEU A 11 3.68 3.77 -1.29
CA LEU A 11 4.50 4.50 -0.32
C LEU A 11 5.02 3.57 0.79
N ALA A 12 4.19 2.64 1.26
CA ALA A 12 4.57 1.66 2.26
C ALA A 12 5.64 0.69 1.72
N ALA A 13 5.53 0.25 0.47
CA ALA A 13 6.55 -0.56 -0.21
C ALA A 13 7.89 0.16 -0.33
N ARG A 14 7.88 1.49 -0.54
CA ARG A 14 9.07 2.34 -0.53
C ARG A 14 9.67 2.60 0.86
N GLY A 15 9.13 2.00 1.92
CA GLY A 15 9.64 2.17 3.29
C GLY A 15 9.06 3.37 4.07
N HIS A 16 8.07 4.09 3.55
CA HIS A 16 7.49 5.24 4.29
C HIS A 16 6.66 4.79 5.50
N PRO A 17 6.84 5.37 6.69
CA PRO A 17 6.04 5.01 7.85
C PRO A 17 4.57 5.43 7.65
N ASN A 18 3.63 4.68 8.23
CA ASN A 18 2.19 4.92 8.06
C ASN A 18 1.79 6.35 8.42
N ARG A 19 2.46 6.97 9.39
CA ARG A 19 2.24 8.37 9.79
C ARG A 19 2.65 9.38 8.70
N ALA A 20 3.75 9.14 7.98
CA ALA A 20 4.17 9.99 6.87
C ALA A 20 3.22 9.83 5.67
N ILE A 21 2.79 8.60 5.40
CA ILE A 21 1.78 8.30 4.37
C ILE A 21 0.46 9.01 4.70
N ALA A 22 0.03 8.92 5.96
CA ALA A 22 -1.16 9.56 6.48
C ALA A 22 -1.11 11.08 6.28
N ALA A 23 0.02 11.71 6.63
CA ALA A 23 0.25 13.13 6.41
C ALA A 23 0.21 13.51 4.91
N GLY A 24 0.87 12.73 4.04
CA GLY A 24 0.90 13.00 2.60
C GLY A 24 -0.44 12.80 1.87
N LEU A 25 -1.35 12.02 2.47
CA LEU A 25 -2.68 11.74 1.91
C LEU A 25 -3.81 12.46 2.67
N SER A 26 -3.50 13.29 3.68
CA SER A 26 -4.47 13.94 4.55
C SER A 26 -5.46 12.96 5.20
N VAL A 27 -4.98 11.79 5.61
CA VAL A 27 -5.77 10.75 6.31
C VAL A 27 -5.16 10.42 7.67
N THR A 28 -5.82 9.57 8.45
CA THR A 28 -5.28 9.09 9.73
C THR A 28 -4.38 7.86 9.53
N PRO A 29 -3.41 7.60 10.42
CA PRO A 29 -2.61 6.37 10.39
C PRO A 29 -3.48 5.11 10.40
N ARG A 30 -4.59 5.14 11.15
CA ARG A 30 -5.57 4.05 11.21
C ARG A 30 -6.24 3.80 9.86
N THR A 31 -6.53 4.85 9.09
CA THR A 31 -7.02 4.74 7.71
C THR A 31 -5.98 4.09 6.80
N VAL A 32 -4.70 4.46 6.96
CA VAL A 32 -3.59 3.83 6.23
C VAL A 32 -3.50 2.34 6.55
N GLU A 33 -3.57 1.95 7.81
CA GLU A 33 -3.56 0.54 8.24
C GLU A 33 -4.75 -0.26 7.67
N LEU A 34 -5.94 0.35 7.64
CA LEU A 34 -7.12 -0.27 7.03
C LEU A 34 -6.92 -0.49 5.53
N HIS A 35 -6.39 0.51 4.82
CA HIS A 35 -6.08 0.41 3.40
C HIS A 35 -4.99 -0.64 3.13
N LEU A 36 -3.94 -0.70 3.95
CA LEU A 36 -2.91 -1.73 3.85
C LEU A 36 -3.49 -3.12 4.08
N THR A 37 -4.28 -3.33 5.13
CA THR A 37 -4.92 -4.63 5.42
C THR A 37 -5.78 -5.10 4.24
N ARG A 38 -6.55 -4.19 3.63
CA ARG A 38 -7.35 -4.50 2.43
C ARG A 38 -6.49 -4.80 1.22
N ALA A 39 -5.42 -4.02 1.01
CA ALA A 39 -4.46 -4.25 -0.06
C ALA A 39 -3.77 -5.61 0.10
N TYR A 40 -3.31 -5.96 1.30
CA TYR A 40 -2.69 -7.24 1.63
C TYR A 40 -3.62 -8.40 1.30
N ARG A 41 -4.87 -8.34 1.78
CA ARG A 41 -5.86 -9.38 1.50
C ARG A 41 -6.17 -9.52 0.01
N LYS A 42 -6.17 -8.40 -0.73
CA LYS A 42 -6.46 -8.40 -2.18
C LYS A 42 -5.27 -8.85 -3.03
N LEU A 43 -4.06 -8.58 -2.57
CA LEU A 43 -2.81 -9.01 -3.20
C LEU A 43 -2.41 -10.43 -2.76
N GLY A 44 -3.02 -10.97 -1.72
CA GLY A 44 -2.72 -12.30 -1.18
C GLY A 44 -1.40 -12.37 -0.41
N ILE A 45 -1.01 -11.27 0.25
CA ILE A 45 0.26 -11.16 0.99
C ILE A 45 0.01 -10.99 2.49
N HIS A 46 0.99 -11.34 3.30
CA HIS A 46 0.90 -11.31 4.76
C HIS A 46 1.58 -10.11 5.39
N GLY A 47 2.39 -9.35 4.64
CA GLY A 47 2.99 -8.15 5.19
C GLY A 47 3.65 -7.21 4.21
N ARG A 48 4.24 -6.19 4.82
CA ARG A 48 5.01 -5.14 4.18
C ARG A 48 6.21 -5.61 3.32
N PRO A 49 7.00 -6.63 3.70
CA PRO A 49 8.12 -7.05 2.85
C PRO A 49 7.64 -7.62 1.50
N GLU A 50 6.51 -8.30 1.48
CA GLU A 50 5.90 -8.85 0.26
C GLU A 50 5.15 -7.78 -0.56
N LEU A 51 4.89 -6.61 0.01
CA LEU A 51 4.14 -5.53 -0.64
C LEU A 51 4.88 -4.96 -1.85
N ALA A 52 6.22 -4.82 -1.76
CA ALA A 52 7.03 -4.34 -2.88
C ALA A 52 6.95 -5.31 -4.06
N GLU A 53 7.21 -6.60 -3.81
CA GLU A 53 7.15 -7.65 -4.84
C GLU A 53 5.74 -7.79 -5.44
N ALA A 54 4.69 -7.76 -4.61
CA ALA A 54 3.31 -7.83 -5.07
C ALA A 54 2.91 -6.64 -5.95
N LEU A 55 3.40 -5.44 -5.65
CA LEU A 55 3.18 -4.25 -6.48
C LEU A 55 3.98 -4.30 -7.78
N GLU A 56 5.20 -4.82 -7.76
CA GLU A 56 5.97 -5.04 -8.99
C GLU A 56 5.29 -6.06 -9.93
N ARG A 57 4.71 -7.12 -9.36
CA ARG A 57 3.87 -8.06 -10.11
C ARG A 57 2.66 -7.39 -10.76
N LEU A 58 2.06 -6.40 -10.10
CA LEU A 58 0.92 -5.66 -10.62
C LEU A 58 1.33 -4.60 -11.67
N GLY A 59 2.49 -3.97 -11.49
CA GLY A 59 3.01 -2.92 -12.39
C GLY A 59 3.51 -3.46 -13.74
N LYS A 60 3.84 -4.75 -13.84
CA LYS A 60 4.20 -5.41 -15.12
C LYS A 60 3.04 -5.53 -16.12
N ASP A 61 1.82 -5.13 -15.75
CA ASP A 61 0.65 -5.08 -16.63
C ASP A 61 0.47 -3.72 -17.33
N THR A 62 1.48 -2.84 -17.30
CA THR A 62 1.49 -1.61 -18.12
C THR A 62 2.44 -1.82 -19.31
N PRO A 63 1.92 -2.09 -20.52
CA PRO A 63 2.72 -2.09 -21.74
C PRO A 63 3.22 -0.68 -22.12
#